data_AF-A0A3M1RFA4-F1
#
_entry.id   AF-A0A3M1RFA4-F1
#
_cell.length_a   1.000
_cell.length_b   1.000
_cell.length_c   1.000
_cell.angle_alpha   90.00
_cell.angle_beta   90.00
_cell.angle_gamma   90.00
#
_symmetry.space_group_name_H-M   'P 1'
#
loop_
_entity.id
_entity.type
_entity.pdbx_description
1 polymer ?
#
loop_
_entity_poly.entity_id
_entity_poly.type
_entity_poly.pdbx_seq_one_letter_code
_entity_poly.pdbx_strand_id
1 'polypeptide(L)'
;EIAEMAEEFLKRNYIVVTTGCAAMSLGSYKDEEGKTLYDKYPGEFDAGGLTNLGSCVSNAHALGAAIKVAHIFAKRNLRGNFEEIADYIHNRVGAVAVVWGTYSQKAHAICTGLARWGIPVLYGPSGMGYTRLLVGNRDDSEAWKGYDARTGEEITLDPAPDELITIAENKEEAIVKIARNVIRSNDTAKGRQIKLSHYIDLHKKYFGTMPDDLHLYIRNEKDIPITKRDEIMEMLKKRGWKERPVPDPTMVKRLVRKKT
;
A
#
# COMPACT_ATOMS: atom_id res chain seq x y z
N GLU A 1 -7.31 -19.00 2.63
CA GLU A 1 -6.63 -17.90 1.88
C GLU A 1 -6.87 -16.51 2.46
N ILE A 2 -8.03 -15.86 2.26
CA ILE A 2 -8.23 -14.45 2.72
C ILE A 2 -8.05 -14.26 4.24
N ALA A 3 -8.45 -15.24 5.05
CA ALA A 3 -8.23 -15.22 6.50
C ALA A 3 -6.74 -15.35 6.85
N GLU A 4 -6.01 -16.26 6.20
CA GLU A 4 -4.56 -16.42 6.39
C GLU A 4 -3.79 -15.16 5.97
N MET A 5 -4.17 -14.53 4.85
CA MET A 5 -3.60 -13.26 4.42
C MET A 5 -3.85 -12.17 5.48
N ALA A 6 -5.09 -12.05 5.96
CA ALA A 6 -5.42 -11.08 7.01
C ALA A 6 -4.61 -11.34 8.30
N GLU A 7 -4.49 -12.60 8.72
CA GLU A 7 -3.72 -12.96 9.91
C GLU A 7 -2.23 -12.62 9.77
N GLU A 8 -1.64 -12.82 8.59
CA GLU A 8 -0.24 -12.46 8.32
C GLU A 8 0.01 -10.95 8.53
N PHE A 9 -0.93 -10.10 8.10
CA PHE A 9 -0.84 -8.65 8.29
C PHE A 9 -1.17 -8.20 9.72
N LEU A 10 -2.12 -8.87 10.40
CA LEU A 10 -2.44 -8.61 11.80
C LEU A 10 -1.24 -8.91 12.72
N LYS A 11 -0.57 -10.05 12.52
CA LYS A 11 0.67 -10.41 13.24
C LYS A 11 1.82 -9.39 13.05
N ARG A 12 1.75 -8.61 11.96
CA ARG A 12 2.72 -7.57 11.60
C ARG A 12 2.25 -6.17 11.98
N ASN A 13 1.23 -6.05 12.83
CA ASN A 13 0.70 -4.79 13.33
C ASN A 13 0.13 -3.85 12.25
N TYR A 14 -0.31 -4.40 11.12
CA TYR A 14 -1.10 -3.62 10.16
C TYR A 14 -2.53 -3.44 10.70
N ILE A 15 -3.16 -2.34 10.30
CA ILE A 15 -4.59 -2.13 10.50
C ILE A 15 -5.32 -2.90 9.39
N VAL A 16 -6.14 -3.88 9.75
CA VAL A 16 -6.92 -4.66 8.79
C VAL A 16 -8.40 -4.31 8.93
N VAL A 17 -8.98 -3.83 7.84
CA VAL A 17 -10.42 -3.58 7.74
C VAL A 17 -11.05 -4.51 6.73
N THR A 18 -12.27 -4.97 7.01
CA THR A 18 -12.99 -5.91 6.13
C THR A 18 -14.45 -5.53 5.97
N THR A 19 -15.06 -5.96 4.88
CA THR A 19 -16.48 -5.76 4.58
C THR A 19 -17.08 -6.96 3.85
N GLY A 20 -18.41 -7.04 3.87
CA GLY A 20 -19.19 -7.93 3.00
C GLY A 20 -18.80 -9.39 3.14
N CYS A 21 -18.75 -10.11 2.01
CA CYS A 21 -18.48 -11.55 2.01
C CYS A 21 -17.10 -11.88 2.57
N ALA A 22 -16.08 -11.02 2.38
CA ALA A 22 -14.76 -11.25 2.97
C ALA A 22 -14.83 -11.23 4.49
N ALA A 23 -15.57 -10.30 5.09
CA ALA A 23 -15.77 -10.22 6.53
C ALA A 23 -16.45 -11.48 7.09
N MET A 24 -17.42 -12.04 6.35
CA MET A 24 -18.07 -13.30 6.68
C MET A 24 -17.09 -14.48 6.61
N SER A 25 -16.31 -14.59 5.53
CA SER A 25 -15.30 -15.65 5.38
C SER A 25 -14.26 -15.64 6.49
N LEU A 26 -13.85 -14.45 6.96
CA LEU A 26 -12.94 -14.31 8.10
C LEU A 26 -13.56 -14.83 9.40
N GLY A 27 -14.86 -14.65 9.60
CA GLY A 27 -15.58 -15.13 10.79
C GLY A 27 -15.92 -16.62 10.75
N SER A 28 -15.93 -17.23 9.56
CA SER A 28 -16.12 -18.68 9.40
C SER A 28 -14.81 -19.48 9.54
N TYR A 29 -13.66 -18.82 9.40
CA TYR A 29 -12.36 -19.45 9.59
C TYR A 29 -12.03 -19.58 11.08
N LYS A 30 -11.67 -20.79 11.50
CA LYS A 30 -11.25 -21.11 12.86
C LYS A 30 -9.85 -21.69 12.84
N ASP A 31 -9.04 -21.32 13.83
CA ASP A 31 -7.75 -21.96 14.06
C ASP A 31 -7.88 -23.30 14.79
N GLU A 32 -6.74 -23.92 15.11
CA GLU A 32 -6.66 -25.21 15.81
C GLU A 32 -7.31 -25.18 17.20
N GLU A 33 -7.39 -24.01 17.84
CA GLU A 33 -8.09 -23.79 19.12
C GLU A 33 -9.59 -23.52 18.94
N GLY A 34 -10.09 -23.50 17.70
CA GLY A 34 -11.47 -23.19 17.38
C GLY A 34 -11.81 -21.70 17.44
N LYS A 35 -10.82 -20.81 17.58
CA LYS A 35 -11.00 -19.35 17.64
C LYS A 35 -10.98 -18.73 16.24
N THR A 36 -11.82 -17.73 16.04
CA THR A 36 -11.81 -16.91 14.82
C THR A 36 -10.79 -15.79 14.94
N LEU A 37 -10.48 -15.12 13.82
CA LEU A 37 -9.62 -13.93 13.88
C LEU A 37 -10.27 -12.78 14.69
N TYR A 38 -11.60 -12.69 14.72
CA TYR A 38 -12.28 -11.68 15.54
C TYR A 38 -12.18 -11.96 17.05
N ASP A 39 -11.95 -13.22 17.44
CA ASP A 39 -11.71 -13.58 18.85
C ASP A 39 -10.26 -13.26 19.26
N LYS A 40 -9.32 -13.34 18.31
CA LYS A 40 -7.88 -13.22 18.57
C LYS A 40 -7.35 -11.79 18.53
N TYR A 41 -7.96 -10.92 17.72
CA TYR A 41 -7.46 -9.57 17.46
C TYR A 41 -8.50 -8.52 17.86
N PRO A 42 -8.06 -7.34 18.36
CA PRO A 42 -8.97 -6.28 18.77
C PRO A 42 -9.73 -5.71 17.57
N GLY A 43 -10.97 -5.25 17.80
CA GLY A 43 -11.83 -4.67 16.76
C GLY A 43 -11.55 -3.20 16.42
N GLU A 44 -10.53 -2.60 17.02
CA GLU A 44 -10.22 -1.17 16.91
C GLU A 44 -9.47 -0.83 15.61
N PHE A 45 -9.64 0.39 15.12
CA PHE A 45 -8.86 0.91 13.99
C PHE A 45 -7.46 1.33 14.48
N ASP A 46 -6.65 0.34 14.87
CA ASP A 46 -5.28 0.53 15.36
C ASP A 46 -4.38 -0.65 14.94
N ALA A 47 -3.09 -0.51 15.17
CA ALA A 47 -2.05 -1.48 14.82
C ALA A 47 -2.39 -2.88 15.35
N GLY A 48 -2.50 -3.86 14.43
CA GLY A 48 -2.87 -5.24 14.77
C GLY A 48 -4.37 -5.46 15.00
N GLY A 49 -5.20 -4.44 14.72
CA GLY A 49 -6.65 -4.52 14.82
C GLY A 49 -7.33 -5.07 13.56
N LEU A 50 -8.41 -5.83 13.77
CA LEU A 50 -9.29 -6.37 12.74
C LEU A 50 -10.71 -5.77 12.87
N THR A 51 -11.02 -4.77 12.06
CA THR A 51 -12.34 -4.11 12.10
C THR A 51 -13.23 -4.55 10.94
N ASN A 52 -14.36 -5.18 11.25
CA ASN A 52 -15.44 -5.36 10.27
C ASN A 52 -16.27 -4.07 10.17
N LEU A 53 -16.19 -3.39 9.02
CA LEU A 53 -16.91 -2.14 8.80
C LEU A 53 -18.38 -2.35 8.39
N GLY A 54 -18.79 -3.59 8.07
CA GLY A 54 -20.16 -3.95 7.73
C GLY A 54 -20.33 -4.46 6.30
N SER A 55 -21.47 -4.15 5.67
CA SER A 55 -21.81 -4.62 4.32
C SER A 55 -20.98 -3.92 3.23
N CYS A 56 -21.13 -4.34 1.96
CA CYS A 56 -20.33 -3.80 0.85
C CYS A 56 -20.41 -2.27 0.66
N VAL A 57 -21.51 -1.62 1.06
CA VAL A 57 -21.60 -0.14 0.98
C VAL A 57 -20.70 0.56 2.00
N SER A 58 -20.31 -0.16 3.07
CA SER A 58 -19.43 0.33 4.13
C SER A 58 -17.97 0.46 3.69
N ASN A 59 -17.61 -0.01 2.48
CA ASN A 59 -16.31 0.32 1.86
C ASN A 59 -16.09 1.84 1.73
N ALA A 60 -17.18 2.62 1.67
CA ALA A 60 -17.10 4.08 1.73
C ALA A 60 -16.43 4.58 3.02
N HIS A 61 -16.52 3.86 4.14
CA HIS A 61 -15.85 4.23 5.39
C HIS A 61 -14.37 3.87 5.40
N ALA A 62 -13.95 2.79 4.74
CA ALA A 62 -12.53 2.47 4.56
C ALA A 62 -11.84 3.56 3.74
N LEU A 63 -12.44 3.93 2.60
CA LEU A 63 -11.97 5.06 1.80
C LEU A 63 -12.06 6.38 2.59
N GLY A 64 -13.17 6.59 3.31
CA GLY A 64 -13.38 7.76 4.16
C GLY A 64 -12.32 7.90 5.25
N ALA A 65 -11.77 6.80 5.78
CA ALA A 65 -10.66 6.84 6.72
C ALA A 65 -9.39 7.43 6.06
N ALA A 66 -9.03 6.98 4.85
CA ALA A 66 -7.91 7.53 4.10
C ALA A 66 -8.10 9.02 3.77
N ILE A 67 -9.31 9.42 3.37
CA ILE A 67 -9.66 10.84 3.13
C ILE A 67 -9.54 11.66 4.42
N LYS A 68 -10.04 11.13 5.55
CA LYS A 68 -9.95 11.79 6.85
C LYS A 68 -8.52 11.95 7.33
N VAL A 69 -7.59 11.06 6.97
CA VAL A 69 -6.16 11.23 7.32
C VAL A 69 -5.62 12.53 6.72
N ALA A 70 -5.93 12.81 5.45
CA ALA A 70 -5.53 14.06 4.79
C ALA A 70 -6.15 15.31 5.45
N HIS A 71 -7.42 15.22 5.85
CA HIS A 71 -8.12 16.33 6.49
C HIS A 71 -7.68 16.57 7.94
N ILE A 72 -7.61 15.53 8.77
CA ILE A 72 -7.37 15.64 10.20
C ILE A 72 -5.88 15.92 10.47
N PHE A 73 -4.97 15.15 9.87
CA PHE A 73 -3.54 15.29 10.15
C PHE A 73 -2.88 16.39 9.32
N ALA A 74 -3.26 16.53 8.04
CA ALA A 74 -2.67 17.53 7.15
C ALA A 74 -3.55 18.78 6.93
N LYS A 75 -4.70 18.88 7.61
CA LYS A 75 -5.60 20.05 7.56
C LYS A 75 -6.01 20.46 6.14
N ARG A 76 -6.06 19.51 5.19
CA ARG A 76 -6.44 19.77 3.80
C ARG A 76 -7.94 19.98 3.67
N ASN A 77 -8.36 20.93 2.83
CA ASN A 77 -9.78 21.17 2.58
C ASN A 77 -10.35 20.05 1.68
N LEU A 78 -11.50 19.50 2.05
CA LEU A 78 -12.16 18.40 1.31
C LEU A 78 -13.10 18.90 0.21
N ARG A 79 -13.71 20.09 0.37
CA ARG A 79 -14.78 20.55 -0.53
C ARG A 79 -14.23 20.83 -1.92
N GLY A 80 -14.70 20.07 -2.92
CA GLY A 80 -14.32 20.26 -4.33
C GLY A 80 -12.84 20.01 -4.63
N ASN A 81 -12.12 19.29 -3.76
CA ASN A 81 -10.67 19.21 -3.81
C ASN A 81 -10.14 17.77 -4.02
N PHE A 82 -10.86 17.00 -4.83
CA PHE A 82 -10.56 15.59 -5.08
C PHE A 82 -9.10 15.34 -5.48
N GLU A 83 -8.57 16.11 -6.43
CA GLU A 83 -7.23 15.94 -6.98
C GLU A 83 -6.12 16.05 -5.92
N GLU A 84 -6.19 17.04 -5.03
CA GLU A 84 -5.21 17.23 -3.96
C GLU A 84 -5.27 16.11 -2.92
N ILE A 85 -6.48 15.67 -2.58
CA ILE A 85 -6.65 14.62 -1.57
C ILE A 85 -6.23 13.25 -2.15
N ALA A 86 -6.53 12.98 -3.41
CA ALA A 86 -6.06 11.77 -4.09
C ALA A 86 -4.53 11.76 -4.22
N ASP A 87 -3.91 12.88 -4.60
CA ASP A 87 -2.44 13.03 -4.63
C ASP A 87 -1.84 12.84 -3.23
N TYR A 88 -2.47 13.38 -2.19
CA TYR A 88 -2.04 13.17 -0.80
C TYR A 88 -2.09 11.69 -0.41
N ILE A 89 -3.21 11.01 -0.65
CA ILE A 89 -3.37 9.58 -0.32
C ILE A 89 -2.34 8.74 -1.08
N HIS A 90 -2.21 8.95 -2.39
CA HIS A 90 -1.27 8.21 -3.24
C HIS A 90 0.18 8.33 -2.75
N ASN A 91 0.58 9.51 -2.30
CA ASN A 91 1.98 9.78 -1.93
C ASN A 91 2.31 9.55 -0.46
N ARG A 92 1.31 9.51 0.44
CA ARG A 92 1.53 9.58 1.91
C ARG A 92 0.76 8.53 2.71
N VAL A 93 -0.34 7.98 2.19
CA VAL A 93 -1.19 7.04 2.93
C VAL A 93 -0.98 5.63 2.41
N GLY A 94 -0.20 4.84 3.15
CA GLY A 94 0.08 3.44 2.82
C GLY A 94 -1.12 2.54 3.08
N ALA A 95 -1.89 2.25 2.04
CA ALA A 95 -3.05 1.37 2.09
C ALA A 95 -3.13 0.54 0.79
N VAL A 96 -3.67 -0.67 0.88
CA VAL A 96 -3.93 -1.56 -0.26
C VAL A 96 -5.27 -2.23 -0.02
N ALA A 97 -6.10 -2.34 -1.06
CA ALA A 97 -7.35 -3.07 -1.00
C ALA A 97 -7.19 -4.44 -1.65
N VAL A 98 -7.75 -5.47 -1.02
CA VAL A 98 -7.67 -6.85 -1.50
C VAL A 98 -9.07 -7.35 -1.80
N VAL A 99 -9.25 -7.89 -3.00
CA VAL A 99 -10.51 -8.49 -3.44
C VAL A 99 -10.25 -9.86 -4.04
N TRP A 100 -10.31 -10.88 -3.18
CA TRP A 100 -9.82 -12.21 -3.52
C TRP A 100 -10.79 -13.07 -4.34
N GLY A 101 -12.10 -12.99 -4.08
CA GLY A 101 -13.11 -13.88 -4.68
C GLY A 101 -14.25 -13.16 -5.39
N THR A 102 -13.97 -12.10 -6.15
CA THR A 102 -15.02 -11.27 -6.77
C THR A 102 -15.51 -11.76 -8.13
N TYR A 103 -16.81 -11.59 -8.37
CA TYR A 103 -17.47 -11.74 -9.67
C TYR A 103 -18.55 -10.65 -9.93
N SER A 104 -18.61 -9.57 -9.14
CA SER A 104 -19.69 -8.56 -9.28
C SER A 104 -19.24 -7.24 -9.94
N GLN A 105 -20.13 -6.60 -10.69
CA GLN A 105 -19.92 -5.24 -11.20
C GLN A 105 -19.76 -4.21 -10.08
N LYS A 106 -20.41 -4.43 -8.92
CA LYS A 106 -20.27 -3.59 -7.72
C LYS A 106 -18.82 -3.56 -7.23
N ALA A 107 -18.16 -4.72 -7.17
CA ALA A 107 -16.77 -4.80 -6.75
C ALA A 107 -15.85 -4.03 -7.70
N HIS A 108 -16.04 -4.16 -9.02
CA HIS A 108 -15.27 -3.40 -10.00
C HIS A 108 -15.43 -1.88 -9.83
N ALA A 109 -16.65 -1.41 -9.56
CA ALA A 109 -16.92 0.01 -9.29
C ALA A 109 -16.23 0.50 -8.00
N ILE A 110 -16.28 -0.28 -6.91
CA ILE A 110 -15.59 0.04 -5.65
C ILE A 110 -14.08 0.12 -5.87
N CYS A 111 -13.50 -0.87 -6.54
CA CYS A 111 -12.07 -0.94 -6.83
C CYS A 111 -11.60 0.21 -7.72
N THR A 112 -12.38 0.53 -8.76
CA THR A 112 -12.10 1.70 -9.61
C THR A 112 -12.17 3.00 -8.79
N GLY A 113 -13.10 3.09 -7.85
CA GLY A 113 -13.17 4.19 -6.89
C GLY A 113 -11.88 4.31 -6.06
N LEU A 114 -11.42 3.23 -5.44
CA LEU A 114 -10.20 3.20 -4.63
C LEU A 114 -8.95 3.56 -5.44
N ALA A 115 -8.80 2.99 -6.64
CA ALA A 115 -7.69 3.30 -7.54
C ALA A 115 -7.66 4.78 -7.93
N ARG A 116 -8.83 5.41 -8.15
CA ARG A 116 -8.93 6.86 -8.42
C ARG A 116 -8.46 7.72 -7.25
N TRP A 117 -8.58 7.24 -6.01
CA TRP A 117 -8.05 7.92 -4.83
C TRP A 117 -6.58 7.59 -4.55
N GLY A 118 -5.90 6.88 -5.45
CA GLY A 118 -4.49 6.52 -5.30
C GLY A 118 -4.25 5.32 -4.37
N ILE A 119 -5.28 4.53 -4.07
CA ILE A 119 -5.17 3.31 -3.26
C ILE A 119 -5.07 2.10 -4.20
N PRO A 120 -3.94 1.36 -4.19
CA PRO A 120 -3.79 0.10 -4.91
C PRO A 120 -4.88 -0.91 -4.62
N VAL A 121 -5.28 -1.63 -5.65
CA VAL A 121 -6.22 -2.73 -5.57
C VAL A 121 -5.56 -3.99 -6.12
N LEU A 122 -5.59 -5.04 -5.31
CA LEU A 122 -5.16 -6.37 -5.66
C LEU A 122 -6.37 -7.30 -5.78
N TYR A 123 -6.58 -7.86 -6.97
CA TYR A 123 -7.54 -8.92 -7.17
C TYR A 123 -6.90 -10.30 -6.99
N GLY A 124 -7.69 -11.27 -6.55
CA GLY A 124 -7.33 -12.69 -6.69
C GLY A 124 -7.55 -13.21 -8.12
N PRO A 125 -7.35 -14.51 -8.37
CA PRO A 125 -7.35 -15.09 -9.71
C PRO A 125 -8.64 -14.85 -10.50
N SER A 126 -9.79 -14.83 -9.82
CA SER A 126 -11.08 -14.55 -10.48
C SER A 126 -11.17 -13.13 -11.04
N GLY A 127 -10.27 -12.24 -10.62
CA GLY A 127 -10.17 -10.88 -11.10
C GLY A 127 -9.76 -10.74 -12.56
N MET A 128 -9.22 -11.79 -13.19
CA MET A 128 -8.89 -11.79 -14.64
C MET A 128 -10.10 -11.48 -15.52
N GLY A 129 -11.33 -11.78 -15.04
CA GLY A 129 -12.55 -11.42 -15.75
C GLY A 129 -12.77 -9.90 -15.88
N TYR A 130 -12.06 -9.07 -15.10
CA TYR A 130 -12.05 -7.62 -15.25
C TYR A 130 -10.90 -7.21 -16.18
N THR A 131 -11.24 -6.64 -17.33
CA THR A 131 -10.33 -6.43 -18.48
C THR A 131 -9.38 -5.24 -18.35
N ARG A 132 -9.24 -4.61 -17.17
CA ARG A 132 -8.44 -3.40 -16.98
C ARG A 132 -7.53 -3.49 -15.77
N LEU A 133 -6.23 -3.60 -16.04
CA LEU A 133 -5.15 -3.47 -15.06
C LEU A 133 -4.48 -2.10 -15.20
N LEU A 134 -3.94 -1.59 -14.09
CA LEU A 134 -3.20 -0.33 -14.02
C LEU A 134 -1.85 -0.65 -13.36
N VAL A 135 -0.89 -1.05 -14.18
CA VAL A 135 0.45 -1.46 -13.76
C VAL A 135 1.45 -0.45 -14.34
N GLY A 136 2.28 0.12 -13.48
CA GLY A 136 3.33 1.04 -13.87
C GLY A 136 4.58 0.30 -14.35
N ASN A 137 5.27 0.85 -15.35
CA ASN A 137 6.57 0.35 -15.76
C ASN A 137 7.65 0.88 -14.83
N ARG A 138 8.17 0.04 -13.93
CA ARG A 138 9.20 0.42 -12.94
C ARG A 138 10.53 0.83 -13.56
N ASP A 139 10.83 0.33 -14.77
CA ASP A 139 12.09 0.60 -15.46
C ASP A 139 12.07 1.93 -16.23
N ASP A 140 10.89 2.53 -16.40
CA ASP A 140 10.72 3.81 -17.08
C ASP A 140 10.73 4.97 -16.07
N SER A 141 11.91 5.55 -15.81
CA SER A 141 12.07 6.67 -14.89
C SER A 141 11.25 7.91 -15.27
N GLU A 142 10.89 8.08 -16.55
CA GLU A 142 10.09 9.21 -17.01
C GLU A 142 8.62 9.08 -16.58
N ALA A 143 8.10 7.85 -16.49
CA ALA A 143 6.76 7.57 -15.99
C ALA A 143 6.59 7.89 -14.49
N TRP A 144 7.70 8.01 -13.76
CA TRP A 144 7.74 8.29 -12.32
C TRP A 144 8.12 9.73 -11.98
N LYS A 145 7.96 10.66 -12.92
CA LYS A 145 8.22 12.08 -12.69
C LYS A 145 7.13 12.73 -11.85
N GLY A 146 7.54 13.54 -10.90
CA GLY A 146 6.68 14.39 -10.09
C GLY A 146 7.45 15.63 -9.63
N TYR A 147 6.92 16.30 -8.63
CA TYR A 147 7.49 17.53 -8.09
C TYR A 147 7.76 17.40 -6.60
N ASP A 148 8.83 18.03 -6.10
CA ASP A 148 8.93 18.37 -4.69
C ASP A 148 8.12 19.65 -4.44
N ALA A 149 7.03 19.55 -3.69
CA ALA A 149 6.12 20.66 -3.43
C ALA A 149 6.79 21.83 -2.68
N ARG A 150 7.94 21.60 -2.01
CA ARG A 150 8.69 22.64 -1.29
C ARG A 150 9.56 23.47 -2.22
N THR A 151 10.30 22.82 -3.13
CA THR A 151 11.28 23.49 -4.00
C THR A 151 10.72 23.84 -5.38
N GLY A 152 9.72 23.07 -5.82
CA GLY A 152 9.17 23.10 -7.18
C GLY A 152 10.01 22.40 -8.22
N GLU A 153 11.07 21.70 -7.79
CA GLU A 153 11.92 20.92 -8.69
C GLU A 153 11.21 19.65 -9.14
N GLU A 154 11.42 19.30 -10.41
CA GLU A 154 11.00 18.02 -10.96
C GLU A 154 11.94 16.93 -10.43
N ILE A 155 11.35 15.87 -9.89
CA ILE A 155 12.06 14.75 -9.26
C ILE A 155 11.50 13.43 -9.76
N THR A 156 12.33 12.38 -9.75
CA THR A 156 11.86 11.01 -9.94
C THR A 156 11.37 10.47 -8.60
N LEU A 157 10.08 10.14 -8.54
CA LEU A 157 9.43 9.51 -7.41
C LEU A 157 9.78 8.03 -7.30
N ASP A 158 9.62 7.47 -6.10
CA ASP A 158 9.66 6.02 -5.90
C ASP A 158 8.48 5.40 -6.68
N PRO A 159 8.62 4.24 -7.34
CA PRO A 159 7.50 3.51 -7.94
C PRO A 159 6.66 2.83 -6.86
N ALA A 160 6.08 3.62 -5.95
CA ALA A 160 5.47 3.16 -4.71
C ALA A 160 4.15 3.91 -4.41
N PRO A 161 3.00 3.33 -4.82
CA PRO A 161 2.83 2.00 -5.39
C PRO A 161 3.20 1.89 -6.88
N ASP A 162 3.68 0.71 -7.30
CA ASP A 162 3.97 0.39 -8.71
C ASP A 162 2.71 -0.10 -9.46
N GLU A 163 1.73 -0.60 -8.72
CA GLU A 163 0.48 -1.13 -9.24
C GLU A 163 -0.71 -0.45 -8.59
N LEU A 164 -1.61 0.13 -9.39
CA LEU A 164 -2.89 0.65 -8.90
C LEU A 164 -4.02 -0.38 -9.01
N ILE A 165 -4.02 -1.21 -10.06
CA ILE A 165 -4.95 -2.32 -10.22
C ILE A 165 -4.16 -3.50 -10.78
N THR A 166 -4.03 -4.57 -10.01
CA THR A 166 -3.27 -5.77 -10.37
C THR A 166 -3.98 -7.03 -9.91
N ILE A 167 -3.44 -8.18 -10.31
CA ILE A 167 -3.91 -9.51 -9.95
C ILE A 167 -2.75 -10.26 -9.28
N ALA A 168 -3.07 -11.12 -8.31
CA ALA A 168 -2.18 -12.16 -7.84
C ALA A 168 -2.80 -13.54 -8.09
N GLU A 169 -1.95 -14.49 -8.48
CA GLU A 169 -2.35 -15.86 -8.81
C GLU A 169 -2.57 -16.72 -7.56
N ASN A 170 -1.86 -16.41 -6.47
CA ASN A 170 -1.93 -17.15 -5.22
C ASN A 170 -1.73 -16.22 -4.01
N LYS A 171 -2.05 -16.73 -2.82
CA LYS A 171 -2.00 -15.95 -1.58
C LYS A 171 -0.58 -15.47 -1.25
N GLU A 172 0.44 -16.26 -1.59
CA GLU A 172 1.84 -15.95 -1.34
C GLU A 172 2.29 -14.71 -2.13
N GLU A 173 2.01 -14.69 -3.43
CA GLU A 173 2.22 -13.53 -4.30
C GLU A 173 1.42 -12.33 -3.80
N ALA A 174 0.15 -12.55 -3.42
CA ALA A 174 -0.71 -11.50 -2.93
C ALA A 174 -0.13 -10.81 -1.69
N ILE A 175 0.33 -11.58 -0.71
CA ILE A 175 0.92 -11.05 0.52
C ILE A 175 2.16 -10.19 0.20
N VAL A 176 3.04 -10.66 -0.68
CA VAL A 176 4.25 -9.92 -1.05
C VAL A 176 3.91 -8.64 -1.81
N LYS A 177 2.94 -8.69 -2.75
CA LYS A 177 2.44 -7.51 -3.46
C LYS A 177 1.80 -6.49 -2.53
N ILE A 178 1.02 -6.91 -1.53
CA ILE A 178 0.41 -6.02 -0.54
C ILE A 178 1.52 -5.31 0.25
N ALA A 179 2.53 -6.06 0.74
CA ALA A 179 3.62 -5.49 1.52
C ALA A 179 4.49 -4.48 0.74
N ARG A 180 4.66 -4.69 -0.57
CA ARG A 180 5.29 -3.73 -1.47
C ARG A 180 4.42 -2.49 -1.70
N ASN A 181 3.15 -2.70 -2.09
CA ASN A 181 2.24 -1.64 -2.49
C ASN A 181 1.73 -0.77 -1.33
N VAL A 182 2.10 -1.03 -0.07
CA VAL A 182 1.88 -0.09 1.05
C VAL A 182 3.00 0.94 1.21
N ILE A 183 4.15 0.76 0.56
CA ILE A 183 5.25 1.73 0.56
C ILE A 183 4.80 3.01 -0.14
N ARG A 184 5.23 4.16 0.36
CA ARG A 184 4.83 5.48 -0.16
C ARG A 184 6.02 6.40 -0.26
N SER A 185 6.13 7.18 -1.34
CA SER A 185 7.24 8.11 -1.60
C SER A 185 7.58 9.04 -0.42
N ASN A 186 6.59 9.45 0.38
CA ASN A 186 6.77 10.32 1.54
C ASN A 186 6.87 9.60 2.90
N ASP A 187 7.11 8.29 2.94
CA ASP A 187 7.33 7.58 4.22
C ASP A 187 8.44 8.25 5.04
N THR A 188 8.27 8.34 6.35
CA THR A 188 9.39 8.71 7.24
C THR A 188 10.47 7.62 7.20
N ALA A 189 11.72 7.93 7.57
CA ALA A 189 12.79 6.94 7.60
C ALA A 189 12.42 5.70 8.43
N LYS A 190 11.87 5.91 9.65
CA LYS A 190 11.39 4.82 10.50
C LYS A 190 10.24 4.04 9.86
N GLY A 191 9.26 4.72 9.27
CA GLY A 191 8.13 4.07 8.59
C GLY A 191 8.59 3.22 7.40
N ARG A 192 9.55 3.75 6.62
CA ARG A 192 10.14 3.05 5.47
C ARG A 192 10.92 1.81 5.92
N GLN A 193 11.74 1.91 6.97
CA GLN A 193 12.45 0.76 7.53
C GLN A 193 11.49 -0.38 7.92
N ILE A 194 10.39 -0.06 8.59
CA ILE A 194 9.39 -1.06 9.02
C ILE A 194 8.77 -1.74 7.79
N LYS A 195 8.30 -0.95 6.81
CA LYS A 195 7.68 -1.49 5.59
C LYS A 195 8.65 -2.33 4.76
N LEU A 196 9.89 -1.88 4.58
CA LEU A 196 10.93 -2.65 3.90
C LEU A 196 11.28 -3.93 4.67
N SER A 197 11.35 -3.88 6.00
CA SER A 197 11.57 -5.07 6.81
C SER A 197 10.46 -6.10 6.60
N HIS A 198 9.20 -5.68 6.57
CA HIS A 198 8.07 -6.59 6.28
C HIS A 198 8.12 -7.13 4.86
N TYR A 199 8.36 -6.27 3.87
CA TYR A 199 8.46 -6.68 2.47
C TYR A 199 9.57 -7.73 2.26
N ILE A 200 10.76 -7.47 2.78
CA ILE A 200 11.90 -8.39 2.69
C ILE A 200 11.61 -9.71 3.40
N ASP A 201 11.05 -9.64 4.62
CA ASP A 201 10.73 -10.83 5.39
C ASP A 201 9.70 -11.71 4.69
N LEU A 202 8.63 -11.11 4.17
CA LEU A 202 7.59 -11.81 3.43
C LEU A 202 8.12 -12.40 2.11
N HIS A 203 8.96 -11.65 1.38
CA HIS A 203 9.58 -12.15 0.16
C HIS A 203 10.51 -13.33 0.44
N LYS A 204 11.33 -13.27 1.50
CA LYS A 204 12.18 -14.40 1.92
C LYS A 204 11.34 -15.59 2.39
N LYS A 205 10.27 -15.36 3.15
CA LYS A 205 9.37 -16.42 3.66
C LYS A 205 8.69 -17.19 2.53
N TYR A 206 8.18 -16.50 1.51
CA TYR A 206 7.35 -17.11 0.47
C TYR A 206 8.10 -17.43 -0.83
N PHE A 207 9.16 -16.69 -1.16
CA PHE A 207 9.95 -16.88 -2.39
C PHE A 207 11.41 -17.27 -2.14
N GLY A 208 11.84 -17.39 -0.89
CA GLY A 208 13.19 -17.85 -0.52
C GLY A 208 14.34 -16.91 -0.89
N THR A 209 14.05 -15.74 -1.46
CA THR A 209 15.04 -14.82 -2.04
C THR A 209 14.86 -13.40 -1.52
N MET A 210 15.87 -12.54 -1.71
CA MET A 210 15.74 -11.10 -1.46
C MET A 210 15.01 -10.45 -2.64
N PRO A 211 14.12 -9.45 -2.41
CA PRO A 211 13.55 -8.70 -3.52
C PRO A 211 14.65 -7.98 -4.31
N ASP A 212 14.56 -8.07 -5.62
CA ASP A 212 15.54 -7.53 -6.57
C ASP A 212 15.38 -6.01 -6.79
N ASP A 213 14.18 -5.50 -6.53
CA ASP A 213 13.77 -4.11 -6.75
C ASP A 213 13.92 -3.19 -5.53
N LEU A 214 14.49 -3.67 -4.42
CA LEU A 214 14.68 -2.88 -3.18
C LEU A 214 15.36 -1.52 -3.38
N HIS A 215 16.30 -1.46 -4.33
CA HIS A 215 17.01 -0.24 -4.70
C HIS A 215 16.08 0.89 -5.19
N LEU A 216 14.88 0.55 -5.67
CA LEU A 216 13.86 1.52 -6.09
C LEU A 216 13.12 2.16 -4.90
N TYR A 217 13.18 1.56 -3.71
CA TYR A 217 12.44 2.00 -2.52
C TYR A 217 13.34 2.49 -1.37
N ILE A 218 14.66 2.52 -1.57
CA ILE A 218 15.61 3.03 -0.58
C ILE A 218 16.08 4.40 -1.06
N ARG A 219 15.78 5.46 -0.31
CA ARG A 219 16.15 6.83 -0.71
C ARG A 219 17.52 7.21 -0.15
N ASN A 220 17.82 6.81 1.07
CA ASN A 220 19.12 7.02 1.72
C ASN A 220 19.36 5.92 2.74
N GLU A 221 20.55 5.88 3.34
CA GLU A 221 20.91 4.86 4.33
C GLU A 221 19.95 4.76 5.53
N LYS A 222 19.23 5.85 5.87
CA LYS A 222 18.27 5.83 6.99
C LYS A 222 17.00 5.06 6.67
N ASP A 223 16.73 4.72 5.41
CA ASP A 223 15.60 3.85 5.06
C ASP A 223 15.91 2.36 5.28
N ILE A 224 17.18 2.00 5.46
CA ILE A 224 17.63 0.60 5.51
C ILE A 224 17.33 -0.03 6.88
N PRO A 225 16.63 -1.17 6.93
CA PRO A 225 16.41 -1.91 8.17
C PRO A 225 17.74 -2.30 8.84
N ILE A 226 17.87 -1.97 10.13
CA ILE A 226 19.12 -2.14 10.90
C ILE A 226 19.64 -3.58 10.86
N THR A 227 18.75 -4.56 10.99
CA THR A 227 19.10 -5.99 11.07
C THR A 227 19.62 -6.58 9.76
N LYS A 228 19.37 -5.92 8.63
CA LYS A 228 19.76 -6.40 7.28
C LYS A 228 20.64 -5.40 6.53
N ARG A 229 21.28 -4.47 7.25
CA ARG A 229 22.00 -3.35 6.65
C ARG A 229 23.12 -3.78 5.72
N ASP A 230 23.97 -4.70 6.16
CA ASP A 230 25.16 -5.11 5.40
C ASP A 230 24.77 -5.80 4.08
N GLU A 231 23.82 -6.74 4.14
CA GLU A 231 23.28 -7.45 2.99
C GLU A 231 22.66 -6.49 1.96
N ILE A 232 21.86 -5.52 2.43
CA ILE A 232 21.20 -4.55 1.57
C ILE A 232 22.22 -3.59 0.95
N MET A 233 23.19 -3.10 1.73
CA MET A 233 24.22 -2.18 1.22
C MET A 233 25.09 -2.81 0.15
N GLU A 234 25.42 -4.11 0.27
CA GLU A 234 26.14 -4.83 -0.78
C GLU A 234 25.34 -4.88 -2.08
N MET A 235 24.04 -5.18 -2.00
CA MET A 235 23.13 -5.20 -3.14
C MET A 235 22.97 -3.81 -3.78
N LEU A 236 22.84 -2.76 -2.98
CA LEU A 236 22.75 -1.37 -3.46
C LEU A 236 24.02 -0.96 -4.23
N LYS A 237 25.21 -1.30 -3.71
CA LYS A 237 26.48 -1.04 -4.39
C LYS A 237 26.56 -1.76 -5.74
N LYS A 238 26.16 -3.03 -5.81
CA LYS A 238 26.13 -3.80 -7.07
C LYS A 238 25.22 -3.18 -8.13
N ARG A 239 24.15 -2.49 -7.72
CA ARG A 239 23.20 -1.81 -8.62
C ARG A 239 23.52 -0.34 -8.90
N GLY A 240 24.66 0.18 -8.43
CA GLY A 240 25.05 1.58 -8.66
C GLY A 240 24.08 2.59 -8.04
N TRP A 241 23.42 2.21 -6.94
CA TRP A 241 22.45 3.05 -6.25
C TRP A 241 23.07 4.36 -5.74
N LYS A 242 22.30 5.45 -5.79
CA LYS A 242 22.68 6.78 -5.33
C LYS A 242 21.66 7.30 -4.33
N GLU A 243 22.15 7.98 -3.30
CA GLU A 243 21.27 8.62 -2.33
C GLU A 243 20.44 9.73 -2.97
N ARG A 244 19.19 9.84 -2.52
CA ARG A 244 18.26 10.90 -2.85
C ARG A 244 17.58 11.43 -1.58
N PRO A 245 17.29 12.73 -1.52
CA PRO A 245 16.57 13.31 -0.39
C PRO A 245 15.15 12.75 -0.32
N VAL A 246 14.56 12.75 0.88
CA VAL A 246 13.13 12.45 1.04
C VAL A 246 12.32 13.62 0.46
N PRO A 247 11.49 13.39 -0.56
CA PRO A 247 10.76 14.48 -1.20
C PRO A 247 9.52 14.89 -0.38
N ASP A 248 8.97 16.06 -0.67
CA ASP A 248 7.57 16.38 -0.39
C ASP A 248 6.76 16.16 -1.68
N PRO A 249 6.45 14.91 -2.06
CA PRO A 249 6.06 14.57 -3.42
C PRO A 249 4.65 15.02 -3.77
N THR A 250 4.48 15.47 -5.01
CA THR A 250 3.18 15.70 -5.63
C THR A 250 3.26 15.48 -7.14
N MET A 251 2.21 14.91 -7.73
CA MET A 251 2.03 14.87 -9.18
C MET A 251 1.29 16.12 -9.70
N VAL A 252 0.81 16.98 -8.79
CA VAL A 252 -0.09 18.09 -9.10
C VAL A 252 0.67 19.41 -9.03
N LYS A 253 1.00 19.96 -10.20
CA LYS A 253 1.83 21.17 -10.31
C LYS A 253 1.27 22.38 -9.55
N ARG A 254 -0.06 22.53 -9.45
CA ARG A 254 -0.67 23.64 -8.70
C ARG A 254 -0.45 23.59 -7.19
N LEU A 255 -0.01 22.45 -6.64
CA LEU A 255 0.30 22.28 -5.22
C LEU A 255 1.74 22.68 -4.88
N VAL A 256 2.59 22.90 -5.88
CA VAL A 256 3.95 23.40 -5.69
C VAL A 256 3.91 24.80 -5.08
N ARG A 257 4.63 25.01 -3.98
CA ARG A 257 4.76 26.33 -3.35
C ARG A 257 5.40 27.29 -4.34
N LYS A 258 4.72 28.38 -4.66
CA LYS A 258 5.32 29.47 -5.44
C LYS A 258 6.47 30.05 -4.60
N LYS A 259 7.68 30.09 -5.15
CA LYS A 259 8.76 30.91 -4.59
C LYS A 259 8.22 32.34 -4.53
N THR A 260 8.10 32.87 -3.32
CA THR A 260 7.76 34.29 -3.10
C THR A 260 9.01 35.12 -3.35
#